data_AF-A0A0C3K9Z9-F1
#
_entry.id   AF-A0A0C3K9Z9-F1
#
_cell.length_a   1.000
_cell.length_b   1.000
_cell.length_c   1.000
_cell.angle_alpha   90.00
_cell.angle_beta   90.00
_cell.angle_gamma   90.00
#
_symmetry.space_group_name_H-M   'P 1'
#
loop_
_entity.id
_entity.type
_entity.pdbx_description
1 polymer ?
#
loop_
_entity_poly.entity_id
_entity_poly.type
_entity_poly.pdbx_seq_one_letter_code
_entity_poly.pdbx_strand_id
1 'polypeptide(L)'
;MPTHSREEVEVTSILKNILDNYPAGSATLREILQNTDDAGAQTQTFILDTGSFDSNALVDPVLGVCQGPAIIATNDAYFQPKDWVAIRKIHNSSKTQDETSTGKYGLGFRSCYHV
;
A
#
# COMPACT_ATOMS: atom_id res chain seq x y z
N MET A 1 11.04 -24.26 32.79
CA MET A 1 10.89 -24.02 31.33
C MET A 1 10.05 -22.78 31.14
N PRO A 2 10.42 -21.83 30.26
CA PRO A 2 9.55 -20.68 30.00
C PRO A 2 8.29 -21.20 29.30
N THR A 3 7.13 -20.93 29.90
CA THR A 3 5.85 -21.55 29.50
C THR A 3 5.20 -20.90 28.29
N HIS A 4 5.65 -19.72 27.86
CA HIS A 4 5.22 -19.12 26.59
C HIS A 4 6.32 -18.21 26.03
N SER A 5 7.04 -18.67 25.01
CA SER A 5 7.82 -17.79 24.14
C SER A 5 6.88 -17.27 23.06
N ARG A 6 6.56 -15.97 23.07
CA ARG A 6 5.95 -15.30 21.92
C ARG A 6 7.08 -14.86 20.99
N GLU A 7 6.96 -15.18 19.71
CA GLU A 7 7.79 -14.52 18.70
C GLU A 7 7.38 -13.05 18.62
N GLU A 8 8.35 -12.16 18.83
CA GLU A 8 8.21 -10.73 18.56
C GLU A 8 8.60 -10.48 17.11
N VAL A 9 7.66 -9.92 16.34
CA VAL A 9 7.89 -9.59 14.93
C VAL A 9 7.72 -8.09 14.76
N GLU A 10 8.80 -7.43 14.38
CA GLU A 10 8.81 -6.01 14.03
C GLU A 10 8.20 -5.79 12.66
N VAL A 11 7.10 -5.03 12.59
CA VAL A 11 6.38 -4.72 11.35
C VAL A 11 7.29 -4.01 10.35
N THR A 12 8.15 -3.13 10.84
CA THR A 12 9.14 -2.40 10.04
C THR A 12 10.14 -3.35 9.38
N SER A 13 10.55 -4.42 10.06
CA SER A 13 11.41 -5.48 9.50
C SER A 13 10.71 -6.28 8.40
N ILE A 14 9.40 -6.55 8.55
CA ILE A 14 8.60 -7.17 7.48
C ILE A 14 8.55 -6.25 6.26
N LEU A 15 8.22 -4.97 6.45
CA LEU A 15 8.16 -3.99 5.35
C LEU A 15 9.51 -3.85 4.66
N LYS A 16 10.60 -3.77 5.41
CA LYS A 16 11.95 -3.73 4.87
C LYS A 16 12.25 -4.95 3.99
N ASN A 17 11.95 -6.16 4.46
CA ASN A 17 12.12 -7.37 3.65
C ASN A 17 11.28 -7.34 2.36
N ILE A 18 10.08 -6.78 2.40
CA ILE A 18 9.24 -6.64 1.20
C ILE A 18 9.91 -5.68 0.20
N LEU A 19 10.42 -4.55 0.68
CA LEU A 19 11.09 -3.55 -0.15
C LEU A 19 12.44 -4.03 -0.71
N ASP A 20 13.22 -4.79 0.08
CA ASP A 20 14.49 -5.35 -0.39
C ASP A 20 14.29 -6.37 -1.52
N ASN A 21 13.13 -7.04 -1.55
CA ASN A 21 12.77 -8.02 -2.59
C ASN A 21 11.97 -7.42 -3.77
N TYR A 22 11.59 -6.13 -3.69
CA TYR A 22 10.91 -5.41 -4.78
C TYR A 22 11.82 -4.28 -5.29
N PRO A 23 12.39 -4.38 -6.49
CA PRO A 23 13.25 -3.31 -7.00
C PRO A 23 12.47 -2.00 -7.11
N ALA A 24 13.00 -0.95 -6.46
CA ALA A 24 12.43 0.39 -6.48
C ALA A 24 12.27 0.92 -7.92
N GLY A 25 11.20 1.67 -8.18
CA GLY A 25 10.96 2.33 -9.47
C GLY A 25 9.55 2.08 -10.03
N SER A 26 9.45 1.82 -11.33
CA SER A 26 8.16 1.70 -12.04
C SER A 26 7.28 0.52 -11.58
N ALA A 27 7.79 -0.35 -10.71
CA ALA A 27 7.02 -1.43 -10.09
C ALA A 27 5.82 -0.88 -9.32
N THR A 28 5.99 0.18 -8.54
CA THR A 28 4.90 0.77 -7.74
C THR A 28 3.74 1.25 -8.62
N LEU A 29 4.02 1.93 -9.72
CA LEU A 29 2.99 2.38 -10.66
C LEU A 29 2.26 1.20 -11.33
N ARG A 30 2.99 0.13 -11.68
CA ARG A 30 2.38 -1.08 -12.25
C ARG A 30 1.48 -1.81 -11.27
N GLU A 31 1.83 -1.83 -9.98
CA GLU A 31 1.00 -2.45 -8.94
C GLU A 31 -0.30 -1.65 -8.71
N ILE A 32 -0.23 -0.31 -8.77
CA ILE A 32 -1.42 0.54 -8.68
C ILE A 32 -2.33 0.35 -9.91
N LEU A 33 -1.74 0.24 -11.11
CA LEU A 33 -2.50 -0.09 -12.32
C LEU A 33 -3.20 -1.45 -12.21
N GLN A 34 -2.51 -2.49 -11.72
CA GLN A 34 -3.13 -3.79 -11.49
C GLN A 34 -4.28 -3.71 -10.47
N ASN A 35 -4.15 -2.92 -9.39
CA ASN A 35 -5.25 -2.72 -8.45
C ASN A 35 -6.47 -2.04 -9.08
N THR A 36 -6.24 -1.17 -10.07
CA THR A 36 -7.31 -0.54 -10.86
C THR A 36 -8.03 -1.58 -11.71
N ASP A 37 -7.28 -2.42 -12.40
CA ASP A 37 -7.83 -3.51 -13.20
C ASP A 37 -8.63 -4.50 -12.33
N ASP A 38 -8.07 -4.92 -11.19
CA ASP A 38 -8.72 -5.80 -10.20
C ASP A 38 -10.02 -5.18 -9.64
N ALA A 39 -10.10 -3.85 -9.55
CA ALA A 39 -11.28 -3.12 -9.10
C ALA A 39 -12.34 -2.95 -10.21
N GLY A 40 -12.02 -3.29 -11.46
CA GLY A 40 -12.89 -3.10 -12.62
C GLY A 40 -13.05 -1.64 -13.05
N ALA A 41 -12.09 -0.78 -12.68
CA ALA A 41 -12.06 0.62 -13.12
C ALA A 41 -11.69 0.72 -14.62
N GLN A 42 -12.13 1.80 -15.27
CA GLN A 42 -11.78 2.07 -16.67
C GLN A 42 -10.60 3.02 -16.80
N THR A 43 -10.35 3.86 -15.79
CA THR A 43 -9.33 4.91 -15.86
C THR A 43 -8.49 4.93 -14.60
N GLN A 44 -7.16 4.94 -14.76
CA GLN A 44 -6.21 5.30 -13.70
C GLN A 44 -5.53 6.61 -14.06
N THR A 45 -5.53 7.56 -13.14
CA THR A 45 -4.83 8.86 -13.26
C THR A 45 -3.71 8.94 -12.23
N PHE A 46 -2.53 9.34 -12.65
CA PHE A 46 -1.40 9.66 -11.78
C PHE A 46 -1.11 11.16 -11.86
N ILE A 47 -0.97 11.81 -10.71
CA ILE A 47 -0.70 13.24 -10.59
C ILE A 47 0.55 13.40 -9.74
N LEU A 48 1.56 14.11 -10.25
CA LEU A 48 2.66 14.60 -9.45
C LEU A 48 2.26 15.98 -8.90
N ASP A 49 1.82 16.01 -7.65
CA ASP A 49 1.58 17.25 -6.94
C ASP A 49 2.89 17.71 -6.29
N THR A 50 3.33 18.90 -6.67
CA THR A 50 4.57 19.52 -6.15
C THR A 50 4.28 20.61 -5.12
N GLY A 51 3.01 20.77 -4.74
CA GLY A 51 2.58 21.71 -3.73
C GLY A 51 3.03 21.33 -2.32
N SER A 52 2.84 22.28 -1.41
CA SER A 52 2.98 22.09 0.02
C SER A 52 1.76 22.70 0.72
N PHE A 53 1.33 22.07 1.80
CA PHE A 53 0.14 22.45 2.56
C PHE A 53 0.52 22.95 3.96
N ASP A 54 -0.40 23.67 4.59
CA ASP A 54 -0.22 24.18 5.95
C ASP A 54 -0.33 23.04 6.98
N SER A 55 0.51 23.10 8.02
CA SER A 55 0.57 22.12 9.11
C SER A 55 -0.06 22.60 10.42
N ASN A 56 -0.78 23.73 10.41
CA ASN A 56 -1.34 24.34 11.62
C ASN A 56 -2.50 23.56 12.27
N ALA A 57 -3.19 22.68 11.53
CA ALA A 57 -4.38 21.97 11.99
C ALA A 57 -4.31 20.46 11.67
N LEU A 58 -3.25 19.80 12.13
CA LEU A 58 -3.05 18.36 11.95
C LEU A 58 -3.60 17.55 13.13
N VAL A 59 -3.99 16.29 12.85
CA VAL A 59 -4.41 15.33 13.89
C VAL A 59 -3.27 15.04 14.87
N ASP A 60 -2.04 14.94 14.36
CA ASP A 60 -0.81 14.81 15.14
C ASP A 60 0.30 15.65 14.49
N PRO A 61 1.07 16.44 15.26
CA PRO A 61 2.18 17.23 14.72
C PRO A 61 3.23 16.43 13.95
N VAL A 62 3.40 15.13 14.23
CA VAL A 62 4.34 14.26 13.50
C VAL A 62 4.03 14.18 12.01
N LEU A 63 2.76 14.38 11.63
CA LEU A 63 2.30 14.35 10.23
C LEU A 63 2.69 15.60 9.43
N GLY A 64 3.36 16.59 10.05
CA GLY A 64 3.86 17.77 9.36
C GLY A 64 4.81 17.41 8.20
N VAL A 65 5.56 16.32 8.34
CA VAL A 65 6.44 15.80 7.27
C VAL A 65 5.67 15.32 6.03
N CYS A 66 4.37 15.03 6.15
CA CYS A 66 3.52 14.55 5.06
C CYS A 66 2.79 15.67 4.30
N GLN A 67 3.04 16.95 4.62
CA GLN A 67 2.37 18.10 3.97
C GLN A 67 3.08 18.61 2.72
N GLY A 68 4.12 17.93 2.24
CA GLY A 68 4.89 18.31 1.05
C GLY A 68 4.40 17.66 -0.24
N PRO A 69 5.26 17.66 -1.28
CA PRO A 69 4.98 17.03 -2.57
C PRO A 69 4.54 15.57 -2.46
N ALA A 70 3.63 15.15 -3.34
CA ALA A 70 3.05 13.82 -3.35
C ALA A 70 2.78 13.28 -4.76
N ILE A 71 2.74 11.96 -4.89
CA ILE A 71 2.17 11.28 -6.05
C ILE A 71 0.76 10.84 -5.67
N ILE A 72 -0.23 11.38 -6.37
CA ILE A 72 -1.64 11.02 -6.19
C ILE A 72 -2.03 10.02 -7.27
N ALA A 73 -2.59 8.89 -6.86
CA ALA A 73 -3.14 7.90 -7.76
C ALA A 73 -4.64 7.73 -7.51
N THR A 74 -5.45 7.90 -8.55
CA THR A 74 -6.91 7.82 -8.47
C THR A 74 -7.49 7.02 -9.64
N ASN A 75 -8.56 6.27 -9.39
CA ASN A 75 -9.33 5.57 -10.41
C ASN A 75 -10.84 5.75 -10.18
N ASP A 76 -11.62 5.33 -11.17
CA ASP A 76 -13.08 5.48 -11.22
C ASP A 76 -13.87 4.32 -10.59
N ALA A 77 -13.21 3.44 -9.83
CA ALA A 77 -13.86 2.41 -9.04
C ALA A 77 -14.06 2.83 -7.56
N TYR A 78 -15.01 2.17 -6.89
CA TYR A 78 -15.27 2.38 -5.46
C TYR A 78 -14.80 1.18 -4.64
N PHE A 79 -14.19 1.46 -3.49
CA PHE A 79 -13.88 0.44 -2.50
C PHE A 79 -15.14 -0.28 -2.01
N GLN A 80 -15.11 -1.61 -2.08
CA GLN A 80 -16.10 -2.49 -1.48
C GLN A 80 -15.75 -2.81 -0.02
N PRO A 81 -16.69 -3.28 0.81
CA PRO A 81 -16.42 -3.65 2.21
C PRO A 81 -15.23 -4.61 2.39
N LYS A 82 -15.03 -5.54 1.44
CA LYS A 82 -13.89 -6.48 1.44
C LYS A 82 -12.54 -5.77 1.25
N ASP A 83 -12.49 -4.70 0.46
CA ASP A 83 -11.26 -3.99 0.12
C ASP A 83 -10.74 -3.21 1.32
N TRP A 84 -11.65 -2.61 2.11
CA TRP A 84 -11.32 -1.98 3.39
C TRP A 84 -10.72 -2.95 4.42
N VAL A 85 -11.10 -4.22 4.38
CA VAL A 85 -10.50 -5.26 5.23
C VAL A 85 -9.14 -5.68 4.67
N ALA A 86 -9.03 -5.82 3.35
CA ALA A 86 -7.79 -6.24 2.69
C ALA A 86 -6.65 -5.23 2.85
N ILE A 87 -6.93 -3.92 2.66
CA ILE A 87 -5.90 -2.87 2.73
C ILE A 87 -5.24 -2.74 4.10
N ARG A 88 -5.95 -3.13 5.18
CA ARG A 88 -5.44 -3.09 6.55
C ARG A 88 -4.55 -4.29 6.92
N LYS A 89 -4.54 -5.36 6.12
CA LYS A 89 -3.78 -6.57 6.45
C LYS A 89 -2.39 -6.51 5.82
N ILE A 90 -1.35 -6.67 6.65
CA ILE A 90 0.07 -6.67 6.22
C ILE A 90 0.49 -8.03 5.64
N HIS A 91 -0.14 -9.11 6.10
CA HIS A 91 0.02 -10.45 5.55
C HIS A 91 -1.36 -11.09 5.50
N ASN A 92 -1.96 -11.11 4.33
CA ASN A 92 -3.03 -12.07 4.06
C ASN A 92 -2.96 -12.42 2.57
N SER A 93 -2.14 -13.42 2.26
CA SER A 93 -2.27 -14.19 1.02
C SER A 93 -3.57 -15.00 1.09
N SER A 94 -4.72 -14.33 1.04
CA SER A 94 -6.01 -15.00 0.83
C SER A 94 -6.24 -15.35 -0.65
N LYS A 95 -5.34 -14.91 -1.55
CA LYS A 95 -5.37 -15.18 -2.99
C LYS A 95 -4.76 -16.54 -3.38
N THR A 96 -4.86 -17.57 -2.54
CA THR A 96 -4.61 -18.96 -2.96
C THR A 96 -5.82 -19.61 -3.63
N GLN A 97 -7.00 -18.97 -3.59
CA GLN A 97 -8.25 -19.54 -4.13
C GLN A 97 -8.80 -18.86 -5.39
N ASP A 98 -8.20 -17.78 -5.87
CA ASP A 98 -8.71 -17.04 -7.04
C ASP A 98 -7.61 -16.92 -8.10
N GLU A 99 -7.57 -17.89 -9.03
CA GLU A 99 -6.59 -17.96 -10.12
C GLU A 99 -6.75 -16.84 -11.15
N THR A 100 -7.85 -16.08 -11.08
CA THR A 100 -8.16 -14.98 -12.00
C THR A 100 -7.57 -13.63 -11.56
N SER A 101 -7.15 -13.51 -10.30
CA SER A 101 -6.61 -12.28 -9.74
C SER A 101 -5.08 -12.29 -9.80
N THR A 102 -4.48 -11.53 -10.71
CA THR A 102 -3.03 -11.59 -11.03
C THR A 102 -2.08 -11.14 -9.90
N GLY A 103 -2.61 -10.58 -8.81
CA GLY A 103 -1.81 -10.10 -7.67
C GLY A 103 -1.34 -11.21 -6.72
N LYS A 104 -0.14 -11.75 -6.93
CA LYS A 104 0.54 -12.61 -5.97
C LYS A 104 0.85 -11.80 -4.68
N TYR A 105 0.29 -12.26 -3.55
CA TYR A 105 0.61 -11.86 -2.16
C TYR A 105 0.02 -10.57 -1.57
N GLY A 106 -0.77 -9.79 -2.31
CA GLY A 106 -1.27 -8.50 -1.79
C GLY A 106 -0.13 -7.56 -1.34
N LEU A 107 1.07 -7.77 -1.90
CA LEU A 107 2.28 -7.01 -1.63
C LEU A 107 2.34 -5.72 -2.46
N GLY A 108 1.57 -5.65 -3.55
CA GLY A 108 1.62 -4.57 -4.53
C GLY A 108 1.45 -3.18 -3.93
N PHE A 109 0.47 -2.99 -3.03
CA PHE A 109 0.28 -1.71 -2.36
C PHE A 109 1.44 -1.30 -1.44
N ARG A 110 2.22 -2.26 -0.92
CA ARG A 110 3.34 -1.98 -0.01
C ARG A 110 4.56 -1.45 -0.76
N SER A 111 4.62 -1.60 -2.07
CA SER A 111 5.62 -0.93 -2.90
C SER A 111 5.52 0.60 -2.83
N CYS A 112 4.42 1.16 -2.33
CA CYS A 112 4.30 2.59 -2.05
C CYS A 112 5.30 3.08 -0.99
N TYR A 113 5.77 2.21 -0.07
CA TYR A 113 6.79 2.58 0.93
C TYR A 113 8.20 2.79 0.34
N HIS A 114 8.40 2.62 -0.97
CA HIS A 114 9.64 3.04 -1.65
C HIS A 114 9.73 4.56 -1.85
N VAL A 115 8.59 5.26 -1.78
CA VAL A 115 8.46 6.70 -1.98
C VAL A 115 8.29 7.36 -0.61
#